data_AF-A0AB74F7L8-F1
#
_entry.id   AF-A0AB74F7L8-F1
#
_cell.length_a   1.000
_cell.length_b   1.000
_cell.length_c   1.000
_cell.angle_alpha   90.00
_cell.angle_beta   90.00
_cell.angle_gamma   90.00
#
_symmetry.space_group_name_H-M   'P 1'
#
loop_
_entity.id
_entity.type
_entity.pdbx_description
1 polymer ?
#
loop_
_entity_poly.entity_id
_entity_poly.type
_entity_poly.pdbx_seq_one_letter_code
_entity_poly.pdbx_strand_id
1 'polypeptide(L)' 'MRICPHCQYEMSESFDIKIDSSGNGLKVTKEGTFGETIGMPKAAVCPKCGEVSIYLDESDLAGIAPQKIEY' A
#
# COMPACT_ATOMS: atom_id res chain seq x y z
N MET A 1 -10.63 0.99 -5.14
CA MET A 1 -10.62 2.35 -5.74
C MET A 1 -10.28 3.36 -4.66
N ARG A 2 -9.00 3.67 -4.54
CA ARG A 2 -8.46 4.67 -3.61
C ARG A 2 -8.42 6.05 -4.25
N ILE A 3 -8.75 7.06 -3.46
CA ILE A 3 -8.69 8.47 -3.84
C ILE A 3 -7.53 9.12 -3.08
N CYS A 4 -6.71 9.88 -3.79
CA CYS A 4 -5.59 10.59 -3.18
C CYS A 4 -6.11 11.64 -2.17
N PRO A 5 -5.69 11.59 -0.89
CA PRO A 5 -6.20 12.50 0.14
C PRO A 5 -5.80 13.96 -0.09
N HIS A 6 -4.76 14.21 -0.87
CA HIS A 6 -4.27 15.57 -1.13
C HIS A 6 -4.93 16.24 -2.34
N CYS A 7 -5.16 15.49 -3.41
CA CYS A 7 -5.60 16.08 -4.69
C CYS A 7 -6.92 15.51 -5.22
N GLN A 8 -7.53 14.58 -4.49
CA GLN A 8 -8.83 13.95 -4.78
C GLN A 8 -8.90 13.26 -6.15
N TYR A 9 -7.76 12.80 -6.66
CA TYR A 9 -7.66 12.07 -7.92
C TYR A 9 -7.59 10.56 -7.68
N GLU A 10 -8.11 9.77 -8.62
CA GLU A 10 -8.05 8.31 -8.56
C GLU A 10 -6.60 7.81 -8.60
N MET A 11 -6.24 6.91 -7.68
CA MET A 11 -4.89 6.41 -7.57
C MET A 11 -4.71 5.13 -8.38
N SER A 12 -3.51 4.91 -8.92
CA SER A 12 -3.14 3.63 -9.53
C SER A 12 -2.77 2.64 -8.43
N GLU A 13 -3.49 1.53 -8.32
CA GLU A 13 -3.36 0.51 -7.29
C GLU A 13 -2.47 -0.68 -7.74
N SER A 14 -2.32 -1.68 -6.88
CA SER A 14 -1.63 -2.96 -7.14
C SER A 14 -0.13 -2.87 -7.41
N PHE A 15 0.56 -1.99 -6.67
CA PHE A 15 2.02 -2.00 -6.62
C PHE A 15 2.54 -2.67 -5.35
N ASP A 16 3.67 -3.36 -5.46
CA ASP A 16 4.48 -3.84 -4.34
C ASP A 16 5.45 -2.78 -3.84
N ILE A 17 5.93 -2.97 -2.62
CA ILE A 17 7.06 -2.25 -2.04
C ILE A 17 8.22 -3.24 -1.85
N LYS A 18 9.39 -2.90 -2.39
CA LYS A 18 10.62 -3.71 -2.32
C LYS A 18 11.77 -2.85 -1.83
N ILE A 19 12.79 -3.44 -1.22
CA ILE A 19 14.06 -2.75 -1.02
C ILE A 19 14.81 -2.78 -2.35
N ASP A 20 15.46 -1.68 -2.71
CA ASP A 20 16.31 -1.64 -3.88
C ASP A 20 17.45 -2.68 -3.75
N SER A 21 17.93 -3.20 -4.88
CA SER A 21 18.99 -4.21 -4.89
C SER A 21 20.33 -3.72 -4.32
N SER A 22 20.45 -2.43 -4.03
CA SER A 22 21.62 -1.80 -3.43
C SER A 22 21.52 -1.64 -1.90
N GLY A 23 20.36 -1.95 -1.30
CA GLY A 23 20.11 -1.87 0.14
C GLY A 23 19.93 -0.44 0.68
N ASN A 24 19.81 0.55 -0.20
CA ASN A 24 19.82 1.97 0.13
C ASN A 24 18.43 2.65 0.03
N GLY A 25 17.40 1.99 -0.52
CA GLY A 25 16.09 2.63 -0.69
C GLY A 25 14.89 1.68 -0.84
N LEU A 26 13.68 2.26 -0.76
CA LEU A 26 12.42 1.58 -1.06
C LEU A 26 12.03 1.83 -2.52
N LYS A 27 11.69 0.76 -3.25
CA LYS A 27 11.24 0.76 -4.63
C LYS A 27 9.80 0.27 -4.71
N VAL A 28 8.99 0.96 -5.49
CA VAL A 28 7.62 0.51 -5.82
C VAL A 28 7.67 -0.30 -7.12
N THR A 29 7.17 -1.53 -7.13
CA THR A 29 7.20 -2.45 -8.30
C THR A 29 5.85 -3.10 -8.58
N LYS A 30 5.71 -3.89 -9.64
CA LYS A 30 4.53 -4.75 -9.84
C LYS A 30 4.66 -6.05 -9.02
N GLU A 31 3.51 -6.66 -8.71
CA GLU A 31 3.28 -7.75 -7.73
C GLU A 31 4.13 -9.06 -7.90
N GLY A 32 4.67 -9.62 -6.79
CA GLY A 32 5.21 -11.00 -6.56
C GLY A 32 6.62 -11.09 -5.88
N THR A 33 7.09 -12.10 -5.10
CA THR A 33 6.54 -13.24 -4.29
C THR A 33 7.48 -13.53 -3.06
N PHE A 34 6.89 -14.04 -1.96
CA PHE A 34 7.39 -14.90 -0.84
C PHE A 34 7.60 -14.38 0.62
N GLY A 35 7.00 -15.12 1.58
CA GLY A 35 7.12 -15.10 3.06
C GLY A 35 5.77 -15.39 3.77
N GLU A 36 5.72 -16.03 4.95
CA GLU A 36 4.46 -16.10 5.74
C GLU A 36 4.09 -14.69 6.24
N THR A 37 2.92 -14.23 5.82
CA THR A 37 2.62 -12.80 5.69
C THR A 37 1.15 -12.59 6.06
N ILE A 38 0.86 -11.60 6.92
CA ILE A 38 -0.53 -11.22 7.28
C ILE A 38 -1.31 -10.78 6.03
N GLY A 39 -0.59 -10.08 5.14
CA GLY A 39 -0.93 -9.72 3.77
C GLY A 39 0.25 -8.96 3.17
N MET A 40 0.47 -9.06 1.86
CA MET A 40 1.55 -8.29 1.24
C MET A 40 1.11 -6.83 1.17
N PRO A 41 1.82 -5.88 1.82
CA PRO A 41 1.46 -4.48 1.75
C PRO A 41 1.55 -4.01 0.30
N LYS A 42 0.43 -3.48 -0.19
CA LYS A 42 0.29 -2.88 -1.50
C LYS A 42 0.48 -1.37 -1.40
N ALA A 43 0.82 -0.77 -2.52
CA ALA A 43 0.94 0.66 -2.69
C ALA A 43 -0.01 1.14 -3.79
N ALA A 44 -0.60 2.30 -3.55
CA ALA A 44 -1.31 3.09 -4.54
C ALA A 44 -0.52 4.38 -4.77
N VAL A 45 -0.34 4.75 -6.03
CA VAL A 45 0.38 5.97 -6.41
C VAL A 45 -0.57 6.93 -7.09
N CYS A 46 -0.62 8.17 -6.61
CA CYS A 46 -1.37 9.23 -7.27
C CYS A 46 -0.61 9.67 -8.53
N PRO A 47 -1.17 9.50 -9.73
CA PRO A 47 -0.50 9.90 -10.97
C PRO A 47 -0.42 11.42 -11.14
N LYS A 48 -1.18 12.18 -10.35
CA LYS A 48 -1.24 13.64 -10.42
C LYS A 48 -0.19 14.32 -9.55
N CYS A 49 -0.01 13.88 -8.30
CA CYS A 49 0.87 14.56 -7.34
C CYS A 49 1.97 13.68 -6.74
N GLY A 50 2.02 12.40 -7.08
CA GLY A 50 3.06 11.49 -6.60
C GLY A 50 2.87 10.96 -5.18
N GLU A 51 1.72 11.24 -4.54
CA GLU A 51 1.37 10.67 -3.24
C GLU A 51 1.40 9.13 -3.29
N VAL A 52 2.05 8.50 -2.32
CA VAL A 52 2.14 7.04 -2.22
C VAL A 52 1.43 6.58 -0.95
N SER A 53 0.30 5.91 -1.12
CA SER A 53 -0.47 5.34 -0.01
C SER A 53 -0.18 3.84 0.10
N ILE A 54 0.24 3.40 1.28
CA ILE A 54 0.55 2.00 1.60
C ILE A 54 -0.63 1.37 2.34
N TYR A 55 -0.98 0.13 2.00
CA TYR A 55 -2.15 -0.53 2.56
C TYR A 55 -2.11 -2.06 2.50
N LEU A 56 -3.02 -2.69 3.22
CA LEU A 56 -3.37 -4.11 3.11
C LEU A 56 -4.76 -4.24 2.50
N ASP A 57 -5.02 -5.33 1.79
CA ASP A 57 -6.36 -5.63 1.29
C ASP A 57 -7.27 -6.05 2.45
N GLU A 58 -8.58 -5.88 2.29
CA GLU A 58 -9.55 -6.23 3.34
C GLU A 58 -9.47 -7.71 3.74
N SER A 59 -9.16 -8.59 2.79
CA SER A 59 -8.94 -10.03 3.03
C SER A 59 -7.78 -10.29 3.98
N ASP A 60 -6.78 -9.41 4.00
CA ASP A 60 -5.58 -9.53 4.82
C ASP A 60 -5.78 -8.96 6.24
N LEU A 61 -6.87 -8.21 6.44
CA LEU A 61 -7.22 -7.63 7.74
C LEU A 61 -7.96 -8.63 8.66
N ALA A 62 -8.19 -9.86 8.20
CA ALA A 62 -8.85 -10.92 8.95
C ALA A 62 -8.02 -11.31 10.20
N GLY A 63 -8.26 -10.62 11.32
CA GLY A 63 -7.52 -10.78 12.58
C GLY A 63 -7.05 -9.46 13.20
N ILE A 64 -7.13 -8.35 12.46
CA ILE A 64 -6.82 -7.01 12.96
C ILE A 64 -8.15 -6.33 13.34
N ALA A 65 -8.54 -6.47 14.62
CA ALA A 65 -9.75 -5.82 15.11
C ALA A 65 -9.56 -4.29 15.14
N PRO A 66 -10.44 -3.51 14.48
CA PRO A 66 -10.35 -2.05 14.54
C PRO A 66 -10.59 -1.60 15.98
N GLN A 67 -9.68 -0.80 16.54
CA GLN A 67 -9.92 -0.11 17.80
C GLN A 67 -10.83 1.08 17.51
N LYS A 68 -12.06 1.02 18.03
CA LYS A 68 -13.01 2.12 17.92
C LYS A 68 -12.52 3.24 18.85
N ILE A 69 -11.96 4.31 18.28
CA ILE A 69 -11.64 5.52 19.04
C ILE A 69 -12.93 6.33 19.11
N GLU A 70 -13.57 6.34 20.28
CA GLU A 70 -14.71 7.24 20.57
C GLU A 70 -14.15 8.62 20.93
N TYR A 71 -14.73 9.67 20.33
CA TYR A 71 -14.38 11.07 20.57
C TYR A 71 -15.19 11.65 21.73
#